data_AF-K2I9U9-F1
#
_entry.id   AF-K2I9U9-F1
#
_cell.length_a   1.000
_cell.length_b   1.000
_cell.length_c   1.000
_cell.angle_alpha   90.00
_cell.angle_beta   90.00
_cell.angle_gamma   90.00
#
_symmetry.space_group_name_H-M   'P 1'
#
loop_
_entity.id
_entity.type
_entity.pdbx_description
1 polymer ?
#
loop_
_entity_poly.entity_id
_entity_poly.type
_entity_poly.pdbx_seq_one_letter_code
_entity_poly.pdbx_strand_id
1 'polypeptide(L)' 'MRALHEAAGRGEPWQSGKAILAAAGSRSLKMSDVFKSKKNWRLLIESDGRGAYRLLGL' A
#
# COMPACT_ATOMS: atom_id res chain seq x y z
N MET A 1 1.61 -4.21 -5.50
CA MET A 1 0.67 -3.11 -5.76
C MET A 1 1.43 -2.04 -6.53
N ARG A 2 1.04 -1.76 -7.79
CA ARG A 2 1.87 -0.96 -8.71
C ARG A 2 2.13 0.46 -8.21
N ALA A 3 1.10 1.13 -7.70
CA ALA A 3 1.21 2.50 -7.17
C ALA A 3 2.25 2.67 -6.05
N LEU A 4 2.27 1.75 -5.07
CA LEU A 4 3.26 1.77 -3.99
C LEU A 4 4.68 1.50 -4.49
N HIS A 5 4.83 0.60 -5.48
CA HIS A 5 6.13 0.24 -6.01
C HIS A 5 6.73 1.40 -6.81
N GLU A 6 5.92 2.06 -7.63
CA GLU A 6 6.33 3.25 -8.36
C GLU A 6 6.65 4.42 -7.43
N ALA A 7 5.88 4.61 -6.35
CA ALA A 7 6.13 5.64 -5.36
C ALA A 7 7.46 5.42 -4.60
N ALA A 8 7.75 4.16 -4.25
CA ALA A 8 9.04 3.79 -3.68
C ALA A 8 10.20 4.11 -4.64
N GLY A 9 10.05 3.82 -5.93
CA GLY A 9 11.06 4.16 -6.95
C GLY A 9 11.24 5.66 -7.22
N ARG A 10 10.25 6.50 -6.87
CA ARG A 10 10.30 7.97 -7.00
C ARG A 10 10.87 8.68 -5.77
N GLY A 11 11.19 7.96 -4.69
CA GLY A 11 11.68 8.56 -3.44
C GLY A 11 10.58 9.14 -2.54
N GLU A 12 9.30 8.95 -2.90
CA GLU A 12 8.13 9.35 -2.10
C GLU A 12 7.35 8.11 -1.64
N PRO A 13 7.93 7.29 -0.74
CA PRO A 13 7.43 5.95 -0.47
C PRO A 13 6.06 5.94 0.23
N TRP A 14 5.75 6.98 1.01
CA TRP A 14 4.50 7.10 1.74
C TRP A 14 3.38 7.62 0.84
N GLN A 15 2.32 6.84 0.74
CA GLN A 15 1.21 7.12 -0.17
C GLN A 15 -0.13 6.92 0.53
N SER A 16 -1.09 7.78 0.22
CA SER A 16 -2.44 7.68 0.80
C SER A 16 -3.08 6.34 0.44
N GLY A 17 -3.47 5.55 1.46
CA GLY A 17 -4.17 4.29 1.27
C GLY A 17 -5.46 4.47 0.46
N LYS A 18 -6.19 5.57 0.69
CA LYS A 18 -7.40 5.91 -0.08
C LYS A 18 -7.09 6.09 -1.56
N ALA A 19 -6.04 6.85 -1.89
CA ALA A 19 -5.65 7.09 -3.29
C ALA A 19 -5.21 5.79 -3.96
N ILE A 20 -4.43 4.96 -3.25
CA ILE A 20 -3.97 3.66 -3.76
C ILE A 20 -5.15 2.70 -4.02
N LEU A 21 -6.13 2.65 -3.11
CA LEU A 21 -7.33 1.83 -3.26
C LEU A 21 -8.16 2.27 -4.46
N ALA A 22 -8.37 3.59 -4.61
CA ALA A 22 -9.10 4.16 -5.73
C ALA A 22 -8.40 3.89 -7.07
N ALA A 23 -7.09 4.12 -7.16
CA ALA A 23 -6.30 3.87 -8.35
C ALA A 23 -6.26 2.38 -8.75
N ALA A 24 -6.36 1.48 -7.77
CA ALA A 24 -6.44 0.04 -8.01
C ALA A 24 -7.85 -0.46 -8.35
N GLY A 25 -8.87 0.43 -8.38
CA GLY A 25 -10.27 0.03 -8.55
C GLY A 25 -10.78 -0.88 -7.44
N SER A 26 -10.17 -0.81 -6.26
CA SER A 26 -10.50 -1.70 -5.15
C SER A 26 -11.83 -1.33 -4.52
N ARG A 27 -12.69 -2.33 -4.29
CA ARG A 27 -13.91 -2.18 -3.48
C ARG A 27 -13.62 -2.19 -1.97
N SER A 28 -12.39 -2.51 -1.58
CA SER A 28 -11.99 -2.54 -0.17
C SER A 28 -11.74 -1.14 0.36
N LEU A 29 -12.13 -0.91 1.62
CA LEU A 29 -11.86 0.33 2.34
C LEU A 29 -10.56 0.28 3.16
N LYS A 30 -9.96 -0.92 3.29
CA LYS A 30 -8.77 -1.17 4.12
C LYS A 30 -7.67 -1.80 3.28
N MET A 31 -6.43 -1.33 3.44
CA MET A 31 -5.28 -1.94 2.76
C MET A 31 -5.06 -3.40 3.16
N SER A 32 -5.39 -3.77 4.39
CA SER A 32 -5.36 -5.17 4.84
C SER A 32 -6.21 -6.09 3.96
N ASP A 33 -7.35 -5.62 3.46
CA ASP A 33 -8.23 -6.43 2.59
C ASP A 33 -7.66 -6.64 1.20
N VAL A 34 -6.83 -5.72 0.70
CA VAL A 34 -6.13 -5.86 -0.57
C VAL A 34 -4.97 -6.84 -0.46
N PHE A 35 -4.28 -6.84 0.67
CA PHE A 35 -3.08 -7.63 0.84
C PHE A 35 -3.27 -8.97 1.57
N LYS A 36 -4.42 -9.22 2.22
CA LYS A 36 -4.66 -10.46 2.99
C LYS A 36 -4.51 -11.76 2.20
N SER A 37 -4.62 -11.72 0.87
CA SER A 37 -4.37 -12.87 0.00
C SER A 37 -2.89 -13.25 -0.11
N LYS A 38 -1.96 -12.36 0.27
CA LYS A 38 -0.52 -12.64 0.35
C LYS A 38 -0.17 -13.11 1.76
N LYS A 39 0.41 -14.32 1.87
CA LYS A 39 1.06 -14.76 3.11
C LYS A 39 2.08 -13.70 3.54
N ASN A 40 2.13 -13.40 4.82
CA ASN A 40 3.04 -12.42 5.43
C ASN A 40 2.92 -10.99 4.89
N TRP A 41 1.74 -10.58 4.43
CA TRP A 41 1.57 -9.24 3.86
C TRP A 41 1.97 -8.07 4.78
N ARG A 42 1.95 -8.27 6.10
CA ARG A 42 2.43 -7.28 7.08
C ARG A 42 3.92 -6.98 6.95
N LEU A 43 4.69 -7.85 6.28
CA LEU A 43 6.09 -7.62 5.94
C LEU A 43 6.27 -6.89 4.61
N LEU A 44 5.20 -6.75 3.80
CA LEU A 44 5.26 -6.12 2.48
C LEU A 44 4.92 -4.64 2.53
N ILE A 45 4.16 -4.21 3.54
CA ILE A 45 3.75 -2.81 3.68
C ILE A 45 3.86 -2.32 5.11
N GLU A 46 4.23 -1.06 5.25
CA GLU A 46 4.16 -0.34 6.51
C GLU A 46 3.00 0.65 6.49
N SER A 47 2.43 0.89 7.66
CA SER A 47 1.38 1.88 7.90
C SER A 47 1.93 2.95 8.84
N ASP A 48 1.74 4.23 8.52
CA ASP A 48 2.10 5.34 9.41
C ASP A 48 1.09 5.57 10.56
N GLY A 49 -0.04 4.84 10.52
CA GLY A 49 -1.13 4.96 11.49
C GLY A 49 -2.08 6.13 11.22
N ARG A 50 -1.81 6.96 10.22
CA ARG A 50 -2.63 8.11 9.78
C ARG A 50 -3.27 7.90 8.41
N GLY A 51 -3.09 6.70 7.84
CA GLY A 51 -3.70 6.28 6.58
C GLY A 51 -2.77 6.35 5.38
N ALA A 52 -1.48 6.63 5.59
CA ALA A 52 -0.46 6.45 4.57
C ALA A 52 0.20 5.07 4.71
N TYR A 53 0.58 4.53 3.56
CA TYR A 53 1.24 3.24 3.43
C TYR A 53 2.46 3.37 2.53
N ARG A 54 3.48 2.56 2.81
CA ARG A 54 4.64 2.37 1.93
C ARG A 54 4.96 0.89 1.74
N LEU A 55 5.70 0.57 0.69
CA LEU A 55 6.30 -0.76 0.53
C LEU A 55 7.49 -0.92 1.48
N LEU A 56 7.57 -2.07 2.14
CA LEU A 56 8.75 -2.53 2.87
C LEU A 56 9.52 -3.49 1.96
N GLY A 57 10.76 -3.11 1.62
CA GLY A 57 11.61 -3.85 0.69
C GLY A 57 11.61 -3.24 -0.71
N LEU A 58 12.71 -2.56 -1.02
CA LEU A 58 13.30 -2.50 -2.36
C LEU A 58 14.56 -3.35 -2.33
#